data_AF-C0HM42-F1
#
_entry.id   AF-C0HM42-F1
#
_cell.length_a   1.000
_cell.length_b   1.000
_cell.length_c   1.000
_cell.angle_alpha   90.00
_cell.angle_beta   90.00
_cell.angle_gamma   90.00
#
_symmetry.space_group_name_H-M   'P 1'
#
loop_
_entity.id
_entity.type
_entity.pdbx_description
1 polymer ?
#
loop_
_entity_poly.entity_id
_entity_poly.type
_entity_poly.pdbx_seq_one_letter_code
_entity_poly.pdbx_strand_id
1 'polypeptide(L)' 'ALLSCKCEANSGYGDKWLFHGGCPNGYGYNERCFIKPGAVCCYPPSGR' A
#
# COMPACT_ATOMS: atom_id res chain seq x y z
N ALA A 1 -1.72 6.99 11.07
CA ALA A 1 -0.33 6.49 10.95
C ALA A 1 -0.24 5.68 9.66
N LEU A 2 0.61 6.10 8.72
CA LEU A 2 0.92 5.28 7.54
C LEU A 2 1.73 4.08 8.06
N LEU A 3 1.11 2.91 8.05
CA LEU A 3 1.75 1.66 8.47
C LEU A 3 2.58 1.16 7.29
N SER A 4 3.84 0.79 7.51
CA SER A 4 4.61 0.13 6.45
C SER A 4 4.08 -1.29 6.23
N CYS A 5 3.97 -1.71 4.98
CA CYS A 5 3.67 -3.08 4.58
C CYS A 5 4.68 -3.60 3.58
N LYS A 6 4.74 -4.92 3.47
CA LYS A 6 5.56 -5.62 2.48
C LYS A 6 4.69 -6.68 1.82
N CYS A 7 4.88 -6.87 0.52
CA CYS A 7 4.23 -7.92 -0.25
C CYS A 7 5.27 -8.86 -0.82
N GLU A 8 4.92 -10.13 -1.02
CA GLU A 8 5.86 -11.14 -1.52
C GLU A 8 6.43 -10.75 -2.89
N ALA A 9 5.62 -10.12 -3.74
CA ALA A 9 6.05 -9.66 -5.06
C ALA A 9 6.95 -8.42 -5.04
N ASN A 10 6.99 -7.67 -3.93
CA ASN A 10 7.73 -6.40 -3.84
C ASN A 10 8.70 -6.41 -2.66
N SER A 11 10.01 -6.42 -2.95
CA SER A 11 11.06 -6.38 -1.93
C SER A 11 11.05 -5.11 -1.07
N GLY A 12 10.40 -4.04 -1.54
CA GLY A 12 10.27 -2.77 -0.84
C GLY A 12 9.14 -2.70 0.20
N TYR A 13 9.15 -1.61 0.98
CA TYR A 13 8.05 -1.25 1.86
C TYR A 13 7.09 -0.31 1.14
N GLY A 14 5.79 -0.55 1.29
CA GLY A 14 4.71 0.32 0.83
C GLY A 14 3.90 0.88 2.00
N ASP A 15 2.90 1.68 1.67
CA ASP A 15 1.94 2.20 2.63
C ASP A 15 0.74 1.27 2.77
N LYS A 16 0.45 0.87 4.00
CA LYS A 16 -0.67 0.03 4.35
C LYS A 16 -1.89 0.89 4.62
N TRP A 17 -2.89 0.73 3.78
CA TRP A 17 -4.20 1.31 3.94
C TRP A 17 -5.16 0.24 4.48
N LEU A 18 -5.77 0.55 5.63
CA LEU A 18 -6.80 -0.29 6.26
C LEU A 18 -8.18 0.26 5.89
N PHE A 19 -9.15 -0.62 5.75
CA PHE A 19 -10.53 -0.32 5.35
C PHE A 19 -10.68 0.31 3.97
N HIS A 20 -9.67 0.14 3.12
CA HIS A 20 -9.71 0.55 1.72
C HIS A 20 -9.62 -0.68 0.82
N GLY A 21 -10.50 -0.76 -0.18
CA GLY A 21 -10.47 -1.78 -1.24
C GLY A 21 -9.42 -1.52 -2.32
N GLY A 22 -8.53 -0.54 -2.12
CA GLY A 22 -7.52 -0.15 -3.09
C GLY A 22 -6.71 1.06 -2.62
N CYS A 23 -5.65 1.39 -3.35
CA CYS A 23 -4.82 2.55 -3.03
C CYS A 23 -5.58 3.85 -3.32
N PRO A 24 -5.51 4.86 -2.43
CA PRO A 24 -6.15 6.14 -2.68
C PRO A 24 -5.48 6.84 -3.87
N ASN A 25 -6.31 7.39 -4.76
CA ASN A 25 -5.82 8.18 -5.88
C ASN A 25 -5.29 9.53 -5.37
N GLY A 26 -4.26 10.07 -6.03
CA GLY A 26 -3.63 11.36 -5.68
C GLY A 26 -2.35 11.27 -4.83
N TYR A 27 -2.00 10.08 -4.34
CA TYR A 27 -0.77 9.84 -3.58
C TYR A 27 0.41 9.34 -4.44
N GLY A 28 0.21 9.16 -5.75
CA GLY A 28 1.26 8.69 -6.67
C GLY A 28 1.54 7.18 -6.61
N TYR A 29 0.65 6.39 -6.00
CA TYR A 29 0.79 4.93 -6.00
C TYR A 29 0.63 4.35 -7.41
N ASN A 30 1.65 3.63 -7.87
CA ASN A 30 1.70 2.94 -9.15
C ASN A 30 1.45 1.44 -9.02
N GLU A 31 1.74 0.86 -7.86
CA GLU A 31 1.51 -0.57 -7.60
C GLU A 31 0.72 -0.76 -6.31
N ARG A 32 -0.04 -1.87 -6.28
CA ARG A 32 -0.85 -2.24 -5.12
C ARG A 32 -0.79 -3.74 -4.89
N CYS A 33 -0.89 -4.15 -3.63
CA CYS A 33 -0.97 -5.54 -3.26
C CYS A 33 -1.93 -5.72 -2.09
N PHE A 34 -2.88 -6.65 -2.22
CA PHE A 34 -3.85 -6.93 -1.18
C PHE A 34 -3.24 -7.85 -0.13
N ILE A 35 -3.16 -7.38 1.11
CA ILE A 35 -2.66 -8.19 2.24
C ILE A 35 -3.78 -9.08 2.77
N LYS A 36 -4.98 -8.50 2.87
CA LYS A 36 -6.21 -9.18 3.29
C LYS A 36 -7.42 -8.40 2.77
N PRO A 37 -8.64 -8.98 2.75
CA PRO A 37 -9.84 -8.23 2.43
C PRO A 37 -9.95 -6.95 3.29
N GLY A 38 -10.07 -5.81 2.62
CA GLY A 38 -10.09 -4.50 3.27
C GLY A 38 -8.73 -3.96 3.75
N ALA A 39 -7.61 -4.58 3.40
CA ALA A 39 -6.28 -3.99 3.61
C ALA A 39 -5.39 -4.14 2.37
N VAL A 40 -4.84 -3.03 1.93
CA VAL A 40 -4.00 -2.93 0.72
C VAL A 40 -2.68 -2.27 1.05
N CYS A 41 -1.63 -2.76 0.41
CA CYS A 41 -0.29 -2.21 0.42
C CYS A 41 -0.04 -1.44 -0.87
N CYS A 42 0.40 -0.20 -0.79
CA CYS A 42 0.50 0.71 -1.91
C CYS A 42 1.93 1.21 -2.11
N TYR A 43 2.39 1.23 -3.35
CA TYR A 43 3.78 1.55 -3.71
C TYR A 43 3.83 2.56 -4.87
N PRO A 44 4.87 3.41 -4.95
CA PRO A 44 5.88 3.66 -3.93
C PRO A 44 5.26 4.30 -2.67
N PRO A 45 5.89 4.19 -1.49
CA PRO A 45 5.38 4.82 -0.28
C PRO A 45 5.31 6.34 -0.47
N SER A 46 4.15 6.92 -0.21
CA SER A 46 3.92 8.35 -0.32
C SER A 46 4.47 9.04 0.92
N GLY A 47 5.52 9.83 0.75
CA GLY A 47 6.05 10.72 1.78
C GLY A 47 7.22 10.16 2.60
N ARG A 48 8.03 9.26 2.02
CA ARG A 48 9.33 8.86 2.56
C ARG A 48 10.40 9.04 1.51
#